data_AF-A0A7J3T3J8-F1
#
_entry.id   AF-A0A7J3T3J8-F1
#
_cell.length_a   1.000
_cell.length_b   1.000
_cell.length_c   1.000
_cell.angle_alpha   90.00
_cell.angle_beta   90.00
_cell.angle_gamma   90.00
#
_symmetry.space_group_name_H-M   'P 1'
#
loop_
_entity.id
_entity.type
_entity.pdbx_description
1 polymer ?
#
loop_
_entity_poly.entity_id
_entity_poly.type
_entity_poly.pdbx_seq_one_letter_code
_entity_poly.pdbx_strand_id
1 'polypeptide(L)'
;MPKEKMKLAFYWAASCGGCEIAVLDINEKILDVVNMADIVFWPVAMDIKYKDVEAMPDKYIDVCFFNGSVRTEEQERMAKLLRRKAKTLVAFGSCAQEGCIPGLANLSDRREIFEKVYLQSKSTSNPAGVLPQTSFRTKEGTLKLPEFYDTVKTLDQTVEVDYYIPGCPPPVKLILNAVEAIAKNELSPKGSVLAPLKSVCDECPRKKGNKRISRIYRVHEKVPDPEICLLEQGIICMGPATRSGCGAQCLKVDMPCTGCGGPCPNAPEQGAAMMSALASILGLEDEQEHYSQEDVEKLMSQIKDPVGTFYMYSLPSSILRRKVMKE
;
A
#
# COMPACT_ATOMS: atom_id res chain seq x y z
N MET A 1 1.57 39.60 14.34
CA MET A 1 1.77 39.07 12.97
C MET A 1 1.03 37.75 12.88
N PRO A 2 0.19 37.51 11.86
CA PRO A 2 -0.42 36.19 11.69
C PRO A 2 0.70 35.16 11.52
N LYS A 3 0.59 34.04 12.24
CA LYS A 3 1.56 32.94 12.20
C LYS A 3 1.59 32.40 10.76
N GLU A 4 2.77 32.28 10.16
CA GLU A 4 2.89 31.75 8.80
C GLU A 4 2.33 30.32 8.77
N LYS A 5 1.40 30.06 7.85
CA LYS A 5 0.75 28.75 7.75
C LYS A 5 1.73 27.72 7.18
N MET A 6 1.57 26.48 7.61
CA MET A 6 2.37 25.35 7.12
C MET A 6 2.07 25.09 5.64
N LYS A 7 3.09 24.86 4.82
CA LYS A 7 2.93 24.58 3.38
C LYS A 7 2.82 23.08 3.14
N LEU A 8 1.63 22.62 2.76
CA LEU A 8 1.33 21.21 2.50
C LEU A 8 1.24 20.91 1.01
N ALA A 9 1.69 19.72 0.62
CA ALA A 9 1.46 19.17 -0.71
C ALA A 9 0.92 17.75 -0.64
N PHE A 10 0.08 17.41 -1.61
CA PHE A 10 -0.46 16.08 -1.85
C PHE A 10 -0.23 15.72 -3.30
N TYR A 11 0.29 14.52 -3.57
CA TYR A 11 0.55 14.07 -4.93
C TYR A 11 0.22 12.59 -5.11
N TRP A 12 -0.41 12.28 -6.24
CA TRP A 12 -0.76 10.92 -6.66
C TRP A 12 0.20 10.35 -7.72
N ALA A 13 0.71 9.13 -7.51
CA ALA A 13 1.51 8.42 -8.51
C ALA A 13 0.68 7.28 -9.13
N ALA A 14 1.16 6.04 -9.15
CA ALA A 14 0.33 4.90 -9.48
C ALA A 14 -0.63 4.62 -8.32
N SER A 15 -1.75 5.35 -8.32
CA SER A 15 -2.76 5.41 -7.25
C SER A 15 -4.16 5.21 -7.81
N CYS A 16 -5.11 4.83 -6.96
CA CYS A 16 -6.54 4.74 -7.29
C CYS A 16 -7.34 6.00 -6.88
N GLY A 17 -6.68 7.01 -6.32
CA GLY A 17 -7.33 8.20 -5.75
C GLY A 17 -7.89 8.01 -4.34
N GLY A 18 -7.95 6.78 -3.80
CA GLY A 18 -8.52 6.51 -2.49
C GLY A 18 -7.84 7.24 -1.31
N CYS A 19 -6.52 7.49 -1.40
CA CYS A 19 -5.82 8.27 -0.38
C CYS A 19 -6.22 9.75 -0.40
N GLU A 20 -6.52 10.31 -1.58
CA GLU A 20 -7.02 11.68 -1.71
C GLU A 20 -8.42 11.79 -1.10
N ILE A 21 -9.28 10.81 -1.38
CA ILE A 21 -10.62 10.74 -0.77
C ILE A 21 -10.52 10.61 0.75
N ALA A 22 -9.58 9.81 1.27
CA ALA A 22 -9.38 9.69 2.71
C ALA A 22 -8.97 11.01 3.40
N VAL A 23 -8.28 11.92 2.68
CA VAL A 23 -8.01 13.28 3.17
C VAL A 23 -9.29 14.11 3.19
N LEU A 24 -10.18 13.95 2.20
CA LEU A 24 -11.46 14.65 2.14
C LEU A 24 -12.50 14.09 3.13
N ASP A 25 -12.41 12.81 3.50
CA ASP A 25 -13.28 12.11 4.45
C ASP A 25 -13.12 12.61 5.91
N ILE A 26 -12.24 13.59 6.15
CA ILE A 26 -12.24 14.34 7.41
C ILE A 26 -13.44 15.31 7.49
N ASN A 27 -14.24 15.41 6.42
CA ASN A 27 -15.46 16.19 6.32
C ASN A 27 -15.22 17.66 6.72
N GLU A 28 -16.00 18.17 7.67
CA GLU A 28 -15.95 19.56 8.15
C GLU A 28 -14.56 19.97 8.68
N LYS A 29 -13.76 19.01 9.17
CA LYS A 29 -12.40 19.26 9.67
C LYS A 29 -11.42 19.71 8.58
N ILE A 30 -11.77 19.59 7.30
CA ILE A 30 -10.93 20.13 6.22
C ILE A 30 -10.80 21.65 6.33
N LEU A 31 -11.81 22.32 6.88
CA LEU A 31 -11.77 23.76 7.13
C LEU A 31 -10.71 24.11 8.16
N ASP A 32 -10.52 23.26 9.18
CA ASP A 32 -9.45 23.43 10.17
C ASP A 32 -8.07 23.28 9.50
N VAL A 33 -7.91 22.29 8.60
CA VAL A 33 -6.67 22.10 7.84
C VAL A 33 -6.34 23.34 7.00
N VAL A 34 -7.31 23.89 6.26
CA VAL A 34 -7.12 25.11 5.45
C VAL A 34 -6.85 26.34 6.32
N ASN A 35 -7.37 26.38 7.56
CA ASN A 35 -7.05 27.43 8.52
C ASN A 35 -5.62 27.31 9.08
N MET A 36 -5.07 26.10 9.18
CA MET A 36 -3.74 25.84 9.74
C MET A 36 -2.62 25.79 8.67
N ALA A 37 -2.96 25.44 7.43
CA ALA A 37 -2.01 25.14 6.38
C ALA A 37 -2.42 25.72 5.02
N ASP A 38 -1.42 26.15 4.25
CA ASP A 38 -1.56 26.50 2.85
C ASP A 38 -1.24 25.26 2.01
N ILE A 39 -2.23 24.78 1.27
CA ILE A 39 -2.03 23.68 0.31
C ILE A 39 -1.42 24.28 -0.95
N VAL A 40 -0.16 23.96 -1.23
CA VAL A 40 0.61 24.56 -2.33
C VAL A 40 0.67 23.67 -3.57
N PHE A 41 0.29 22.40 -3.44
CA PHE A 41 0.20 21.48 -4.57
C PHE A 41 -0.75 20.33 -4.24
N TRP A 42 -1.82 20.20 -5.01
CA TRP A 42 -2.77 19.08 -4.90
C TRP A 42 -3.53 18.89 -6.22
N PRO A 43 -3.06 18.00 -7.12
CA PRO A 43 -3.59 17.91 -8.49
C PRO A 43 -5.09 17.67 -8.61
N VAL A 44 -5.71 16.96 -7.66
CA VAL A 44 -7.15 16.66 -7.68
C VAL A 44 -8.03 17.86 -7.33
N ALA A 45 -7.49 18.81 -6.54
CA ALA A 45 -8.27 19.88 -5.92
C ALA A 45 -7.83 21.30 -6.36
N MET A 46 -6.66 21.43 -7.02
CA MET A 46 -6.05 22.72 -7.31
C MET A 46 -5.41 22.75 -8.70
N ASP A 47 -5.32 23.96 -9.27
CA ASP A 47 -4.78 24.18 -10.61
C ASP A 47 -3.27 24.39 -10.71
N ILE A 48 -2.53 24.12 -9.62
CA ILE A 48 -1.07 24.16 -9.63
C ILE A 48 -0.54 23.02 -10.50
N LYS A 49 0.27 23.34 -11.51
CA LYS A 49 0.82 22.38 -12.46
C LYS A 49 2.28 22.07 -12.14
N TYR A 50 2.85 21.05 -12.78
CA TYR A 50 4.22 20.60 -12.48
C TYR A 50 5.29 21.69 -12.67
N LYS A 51 5.15 22.55 -13.68
CA LYS A 51 6.06 23.69 -13.91
C LYS A 51 6.09 24.67 -12.73
N ASP A 52 4.97 24.82 -12.03
CA ASP A 52 4.85 25.72 -10.89
C ASP A 52 5.59 25.12 -9.70
N VAL A 53 5.49 23.80 -9.50
CA VAL A 53 6.27 23.04 -8.49
C VAL A 53 7.77 23.08 -8.79
N GLU A 54 8.17 22.98 -10.06
CA GLU A 54 9.57 23.10 -10.48
C GLU A 54 10.17 24.46 -10.13
N ALA A 55 9.38 25.53 -10.31
CA ALA A 55 9.74 26.91 -10.01
C ALA A 55 9.73 27.25 -8.50
N MET A 56 9.09 26.45 -7.65
CA MET A 56 9.16 26.64 -6.19
C MET A 56 10.62 26.55 -5.72
N PRO A 57 11.04 27.32 -4.69
CA PRO A 57 12.35 27.10 -4.07
C PRO A 57 12.51 25.68 -3.54
N ASP A 58 13.75 25.19 -3.45
CA ASP A 58 14.02 23.93 -2.77
C ASP A 58 13.66 24.05 -1.28
N LYS A 59 13.12 22.97 -0.70
CA LYS A 59 12.59 22.96 0.68
C LYS A 59 11.50 24.00 0.96
N TYR A 60 10.79 24.45 -0.07
CA TYR A 60 9.62 25.34 0.07
C TYR A 60 8.42 24.64 0.71
N ILE A 61 8.19 23.36 0.40
CA ILE A 61 7.08 22.58 0.95
C ILE A 61 7.50 22.07 2.32
N ASP A 62 6.71 22.34 3.36
CA ASP A 62 7.01 21.83 4.70
C ASP A 62 6.77 20.32 4.74
N VAL A 63 5.60 19.86 4.29
CA VAL A 63 5.25 18.43 4.27
C VAL A 63 4.59 18.06 2.95
N CYS A 64 5.11 17.01 2.31
CA CYS A 64 4.53 16.43 1.11
C CYS A 64 4.03 15.02 1.41
N PHE A 65 2.73 14.79 1.27
CA PHE A 65 2.09 13.48 1.29
C PHE A 65 2.08 12.90 -0.13
N PHE A 66 3.00 11.96 -0.39
CA PHE A 66 3.09 11.28 -1.67
C PHE A 66 2.33 9.96 -1.58
N ASN A 67 1.25 9.81 -2.35
CA ASN A 67 0.50 8.57 -2.45
C ASN A 67 0.70 7.91 -3.82
N GLY A 68 0.49 6.59 -3.87
CA GLY A 68 0.73 5.80 -5.08
C GLY A 68 2.14 5.23 -5.18
N SER A 69 2.29 4.16 -5.95
CA SER A 69 3.58 3.52 -6.22
C SER A 69 4.26 4.13 -7.46
N VAL A 70 5.52 3.74 -7.71
CA VAL A 70 6.29 4.21 -8.87
C VAL A 70 6.32 3.12 -9.93
N ARG A 71 5.69 3.36 -11.08
CA ARG A 71 5.61 2.43 -12.23
C ARG A 71 5.97 3.09 -13.57
N THR A 72 6.12 4.41 -13.61
CA THR A 72 6.44 5.15 -14.82
C THR A 72 7.51 6.20 -14.58
N GLU A 73 8.15 6.64 -15.66
CA GLU A 73 9.15 7.71 -15.66
C GLU A 73 8.63 9.01 -15.03
N GLU A 74 7.39 9.41 -15.33
CA GLU A 74 6.78 10.61 -14.77
C GLU A 74 6.70 10.53 -13.25
N GLN A 75 6.28 9.38 -12.72
CA GLN A 75 6.12 9.17 -11.28
C GLN A 75 7.48 9.18 -10.57
N GLU A 76 8.50 8.58 -11.16
CA GLU A 76 9.87 8.63 -10.64
C GLU A 76 10.41 10.07 -10.64
N ARG A 77 10.20 10.81 -11.73
CA ARG A 77 10.58 12.22 -11.86
C ARG A 77 9.90 13.08 -10.79
N MET A 78 8.61 12.88 -10.57
CA MET A 78 7.84 13.60 -9.56
C MET A 78 8.26 13.24 -8.13
N ALA A 79 8.59 11.97 -7.85
CA ALA A 79 9.15 11.57 -6.56
C ALA A 79 10.47 12.32 -6.26
N LYS A 80 11.39 12.38 -7.24
CA LYS A 80 12.66 13.12 -7.13
C LYS A 80 12.45 14.63 -6.97
N LEU A 81 11.53 15.21 -7.74
CA LEU A 81 11.19 16.63 -7.65
C LEU A 81 10.62 16.96 -6.26
N LEU A 82 9.59 16.24 -5.82
CA LEU A 82 8.93 16.51 -4.55
C LEU A 82 9.84 16.24 -3.35
N ARG A 83 10.72 15.23 -3.41
CA ARG A 83 11.76 15.05 -2.38
C ARG A 83 12.66 16.27 -2.24
N ARG A 84 13.07 16.88 -3.37
CA ARG A 84 13.89 18.08 -3.38
C ARG A 84 13.13 19.30 -2.83
N LYS A 85 11.86 19.46 -3.22
CA LYS A 85 11.01 20.59 -2.81
C LYS A 85 10.48 20.48 -1.38
N ALA A 86 10.39 19.28 -0.81
CA ALA A 86 9.84 19.05 0.53
C ALA A 86 10.91 18.93 1.62
N LYS A 87 10.67 19.60 2.76
CA LYS A 87 11.40 19.37 4.01
C LYS A 87 11.09 17.99 4.55
N THR A 88 9.82 17.63 4.62
CA THR A 88 9.33 16.30 5.02
C THR A 88 8.56 15.64 3.87
N LEU A 89 8.97 14.44 3.46
CA LEU A 89 8.26 13.59 2.49
C LEU A 89 7.69 12.37 3.21
N VAL A 90 6.38 12.19 3.09
CA VAL A 90 5.63 11.11 3.73
C VAL A 90 5.13 10.15 2.65
N ALA A 91 5.47 8.88 2.77
CA ALA A 91 4.82 7.82 1.99
C ALA A 91 3.41 7.61 2.55
N PHE A 92 2.43 8.15 1.83
CA PHE A 92 1.05 8.22 2.26
C PHE A 92 0.22 7.11 1.60
N GLY A 93 -0.14 6.09 2.39
CA GLY A 93 -0.88 4.92 1.94
C GLY A 93 0.00 3.74 1.52
N SER A 94 -0.61 2.55 1.52
CA SER A 94 0.06 1.28 1.23
C SER A 94 0.69 1.25 -0.17
N CYS A 95 0.15 1.98 -1.16
CA CYS A 95 0.81 2.07 -2.48
C CYS A 95 2.20 2.70 -2.40
N ALA A 96 2.34 3.82 -1.68
CA ALA A 96 3.63 4.50 -1.55
C ALA A 96 4.60 3.73 -0.65
N GLN A 97 4.08 3.13 0.43
CA GLN A 97 4.86 2.38 1.41
C GLN A 97 5.30 1.00 0.89
N GLU A 98 4.40 0.25 0.26
CA GLU A 98 4.55 -1.19 -0.01
C GLU A 98 4.36 -1.58 -1.48
N GLY A 99 3.83 -0.68 -2.30
CA GLY A 99 3.53 -0.92 -3.71
C GLY A 99 2.06 -1.28 -3.98
N CYS A 100 1.39 -1.89 -3.00
CA CYS A 100 -0.05 -2.22 -2.99
C CYS A 100 -0.49 -3.10 -4.16
N ILE A 101 -1.79 -3.11 -4.47
CA ILE A 101 -2.43 -3.88 -5.55
C ILE A 101 -1.73 -3.69 -6.91
N PRO A 102 -1.34 -2.48 -7.34
CA PRO A 102 -0.57 -2.33 -8.59
C PRO A 102 0.72 -3.15 -8.59
N GLY A 103 1.31 -3.36 -7.42
CA GLY A 103 2.52 -4.14 -7.21
C GLY A 103 2.44 -5.60 -7.64
N LEU A 104 1.24 -6.20 -7.68
CA LEU A 104 1.05 -7.55 -8.20
C LEU A 104 1.42 -7.66 -9.69
N ALA A 105 1.46 -6.54 -10.42
CA ALA A 105 2.00 -6.48 -11.78
C ALA A 105 3.47 -6.93 -11.88
N ASN A 106 4.21 -6.99 -10.76
CA ASN A 106 5.58 -7.52 -10.72
C ASN A 106 5.66 -9.04 -10.95
N LEU A 107 4.52 -9.73 -11.06
CA LEU A 107 4.44 -11.11 -11.56
C LEU A 107 4.56 -11.21 -13.09
N SER A 108 4.50 -10.07 -13.78
CA SER A 108 4.63 -9.93 -15.22
C SER A 108 5.60 -8.80 -15.58
N ASP A 109 5.98 -8.71 -16.85
CA ASP A 109 6.71 -7.57 -17.40
C ASP A 109 5.80 -6.60 -18.17
N ARG A 110 6.38 -5.49 -18.66
CA ARG A 110 5.64 -4.52 -19.47
C ARG A 110 5.03 -5.17 -20.71
N ARG A 111 5.78 -6.03 -21.40
CA ARG A 111 5.35 -6.65 -22.66
C ARG A 111 4.12 -7.51 -22.43
N GLU A 112 4.16 -8.42 -21.46
CA GLU A 112 3.03 -9.29 -21.11
C GLU A 112 1.78 -8.48 -20.74
N ILE A 113 1.95 -7.39 -19.97
CA ILE A 113 0.83 -6.49 -19.61
C ILE A 113 0.27 -5.80 -20.86
N PHE A 114 1.13 -5.27 -21.73
CA PHE A 114 0.69 -4.55 -22.93
C PHE A 114 0.02 -5.48 -23.94
N GLU A 115 0.56 -6.68 -24.15
CA GLU A 115 -0.07 -7.71 -24.98
C GLU A 115 -1.45 -8.08 -24.43
N LYS A 116 -1.56 -8.29 -23.11
CA LYS A 116 -2.83 -8.64 -22.49
C LYS A 116 -3.88 -7.53 -22.65
N VAL A 117 -3.51 -6.29 -22.37
CA VAL A 117 -4.45 -5.15 -22.31
C VAL A 117 -4.79 -4.63 -23.70
N TYR A 118 -3.82 -4.50 -24.61
CA TYR A 118 -4.01 -3.82 -25.89
C TYR A 118 -4.19 -4.75 -27.10
N LEU A 119 -3.97 -6.06 -26.94
CA LEU A 119 -4.10 -7.03 -28.04
C LEU A 119 -5.06 -8.18 -27.71
N GLN A 120 -4.95 -8.79 -26.53
CA GLN A 120 -5.62 -10.06 -26.21
C GLN A 120 -6.93 -9.92 -25.41
N SER A 121 -7.25 -8.71 -24.94
CA SER A 121 -8.49 -8.47 -24.20
C SER A 121 -9.69 -8.65 -25.13
N LYS A 122 -10.69 -9.43 -24.71
CA LYS A 122 -11.80 -9.89 -25.58
C LYS A 122 -12.56 -8.77 -26.29
N SER A 123 -12.65 -7.60 -25.67
CA SER A 123 -13.33 -6.41 -26.21
C SER A 123 -12.44 -5.50 -27.05
N THR A 124 -11.14 -5.78 -27.14
CA THR A 124 -10.19 -4.91 -27.84
C THR A 124 -10.26 -5.14 -29.34
N SER A 125 -10.62 -4.09 -30.07
CA SER A 125 -10.53 -4.05 -31.53
C SER A 125 -9.25 -3.32 -31.94
N ASN A 126 -8.22 -4.09 -32.29
CA ASN A 126 -6.91 -3.56 -32.69
C ASN A 126 -6.31 -4.40 -33.83
N PRO A 127 -6.90 -4.36 -35.04
CA PRO A 127 -6.49 -5.23 -36.14
C PRO A 127 -5.05 -4.94 -36.63
N ALA A 128 -4.55 -3.73 -36.40
CA ALA A 128 -3.19 -3.33 -36.78
C ALA A 128 -2.15 -3.66 -35.70
N GLY A 129 -2.56 -4.19 -34.54
CA GLY A 129 -1.65 -4.59 -33.46
C GLY A 129 -0.85 -3.42 -32.87
N VAL A 130 -1.40 -2.21 -32.89
CA VAL A 130 -0.69 -1.00 -32.44
C VAL A 130 -0.62 -0.98 -30.92
N LEU A 131 0.59 -0.82 -30.38
CA LEU A 131 0.83 -0.65 -28.94
C LEU A 131 1.13 0.81 -28.62
N PRO A 132 0.82 1.30 -27.40
CA PRO A 132 1.21 2.64 -26.99
C PRO A 132 2.74 2.86 -27.04
N GLN A 133 3.14 3.96 -27.67
CA GLN A 133 4.53 4.37 -27.83
C GLN A 133 4.83 5.59 -26.95
N THR A 134 6.08 5.75 -26.50
CA THR A 134 6.50 6.89 -25.65
C THR A 134 6.56 8.21 -26.42
N SER A 135 6.60 8.16 -27.75
CA SER A 135 6.60 9.34 -28.62
C SER A 135 5.86 9.05 -29.91
N PHE A 136 4.99 9.96 -30.33
CA PHE A 136 4.28 9.88 -31.61
C PHE A 136 4.14 11.26 -32.23
N ARG A 137 4.46 11.40 -33.52
CA ARG A 137 4.41 12.68 -34.22
C ARG A 137 3.06 12.86 -34.90
N THR A 138 2.33 13.90 -34.52
CA THR A 138 1.08 14.34 -35.16
C THR A 138 1.31 15.65 -35.93
N LYS A 139 0.23 16.21 -36.51
CA LYS A 139 0.28 17.51 -37.19
C LYS A 139 0.48 18.67 -36.20
N GLU A 140 -0.05 18.52 -35.00
CA GLU A 140 -0.07 19.51 -33.93
C GLU A 140 1.20 19.49 -33.07
N GLY A 141 1.99 18.41 -33.14
CA GLY A 141 3.26 18.29 -32.43
C GLY A 141 3.67 16.85 -32.15
N THR A 142 4.67 16.68 -31.28
CA THR A 142 5.06 15.36 -30.78
C THR A 142 4.36 15.09 -29.46
N LEU A 143 3.46 14.10 -29.44
CA LEU A 143 2.85 13.59 -28.21
C LEU A 143 3.85 12.70 -27.49
N LYS A 144 3.90 12.79 -26.16
CA LYS A 144 4.76 11.96 -25.32
C LYS A 144 3.93 11.22 -24.28
N LEU A 145 4.26 9.95 -24.07
CA LEU A 145 3.81 9.15 -22.95
C LEU A 145 5.03 8.79 -22.09
N PRO A 146 4.90 8.75 -20.76
CA PRO A 146 6.01 8.35 -19.91
C PRO A 146 6.39 6.89 -20.19
N GLU A 147 7.67 6.58 -20.02
CA GLU A 147 8.09 5.18 -20.08
C GLU A 147 7.39 4.38 -18.97
N PHE A 148 6.81 3.23 -19.34
CA PHE A 148 6.23 2.26 -18.42
C PHE A 148 7.31 1.24 -18.06
N TYR A 149 7.61 1.11 -16.77
CA TYR A 149 8.66 0.20 -16.30
C TYR A 149 8.17 -1.25 -16.21
N ASP A 150 9.11 -2.20 -16.11
CA ASP A 150 8.79 -3.60 -15.86
C ASP A 150 8.44 -3.89 -14.40
N THR A 151 8.85 -3.02 -13.48
CA THR A 151 8.71 -3.23 -12.03
C THR A 151 8.06 -2.01 -11.38
N VAL A 152 7.01 -2.26 -10.59
CA VAL A 152 6.49 -1.32 -9.61
C VAL A 152 7.47 -1.26 -8.46
N LYS A 153 7.81 -0.04 -8.04
CA LYS A 153 8.65 0.26 -6.88
C LYS A 153 7.85 1.01 -5.83
N THR A 154 8.26 0.87 -4.57
CA THR A 154 7.79 1.77 -3.51
C THR A 154 8.42 3.15 -3.66
N LEU A 155 7.91 4.14 -2.92
CA LEU A 155 8.50 5.46 -2.89
C LEU A 155 9.93 5.43 -2.32
N ASP A 156 10.15 4.67 -1.24
CA ASP A 156 11.44 4.57 -0.56
C ASP A 156 12.50 3.78 -1.34
N GLN A 157 12.09 2.97 -2.31
CA GLN A 157 13.00 2.38 -3.30
C GLN A 157 13.47 3.39 -4.37
N THR A 158 12.89 4.60 -4.40
CA THR A 158 13.12 5.61 -5.43
C THR A 158 13.78 6.87 -4.87
N VAL A 159 13.35 7.33 -3.70
CA VAL A 159 13.87 8.52 -2.99
C VAL A 159 13.78 8.31 -1.48
N GLU A 160 14.61 9.01 -0.71
CA GLU A 160 14.56 8.96 0.75
C GLU A 160 13.22 9.46 1.30
N VAL A 161 12.52 8.63 2.07
CA VAL A 161 11.26 8.97 2.75
C VAL A 161 11.51 9.29 4.23
N ASP A 162 10.80 10.29 4.77
CA ASP A 162 10.93 10.65 6.18
C ASP A 162 9.98 9.86 7.08
N TYR A 163 8.73 9.62 6.65
CA TYR A 163 7.72 8.91 7.44
C TYR A 163 6.77 8.12 6.56
N TYR A 164 6.06 7.17 7.18
CA TYR A 164 5.06 6.33 6.51
C TYR A 164 3.71 6.43 7.21
N ILE A 165 2.64 6.50 6.45
CA ILE A 165 1.27 6.37 6.97
C ILE A 165 0.61 5.19 6.23
N PRO A 166 0.38 4.05 6.91
CA PRO A 166 -0.09 2.83 6.26
C PRO A 166 -1.60 2.84 6.02
N GLY A 167 -2.06 1.92 5.16
CA GLY A 167 -3.48 1.65 4.88
C GLY A 167 -3.86 1.84 3.41
N CYS A 168 -4.92 1.16 2.97
CA CYS A 168 -5.45 1.24 1.60
C CYS A 168 -6.95 1.54 1.58
N PRO A 169 -7.37 2.81 1.82
CA PRO A 169 -6.52 3.96 2.18
C PRO A 169 -6.22 4.01 3.69
N PRO A 170 -5.33 4.91 4.13
CA PRO A 170 -5.13 5.17 5.56
C PRO A 170 -6.42 5.56 6.28
N PRO A 171 -6.73 4.98 7.46
CA PRO A 171 -7.84 5.41 8.29
C PRO A 171 -7.75 6.89 8.66
N VAL A 172 -8.86 7.61 8.58
CA VAL A 172 -8.96 9.06 8.91
C VAL A 172 -8.29 9.43 10.23
N LYS A 173 -8.45 8.60 11.26
CA LYS A 173 -7.83 8.84 12.58
C LYS A 173 -6.30 8.85 12.50
N LEU A 174 -5.68 7.98 11.70
CA LEU A 174 -4.23 7.98 11.51
C LEU A 174 -3.75 9.21 10.74
N ILE A 175 -4.53 9.66 9.76
CA ILE A 175 -4.24 10.89 9.00
C ILE A 175 -4.22 12.10 9.93
N LEU A 176 -5.27 12.28 10.73
CA LEU A 176 -5.38 13.38 11.69
C LEU A 176 -4.24 13.35 12.71
N ASN A 177 -3.95 12.18 13.29
CA ASN A 177 -2.85 12.03 14.24
C ASN A 177 -1.49 12.40 13.62
N ALA A 178 -1.25 12.01 12.36
CA ALA A 178 -0.01 12.35 11.67
C ALA A 178 0.09 13.86 11.41
N VAL A 179 -0.98 14.50 10.91
CA VAL A 179 -1.01 15.95 10.70
C VAL A 179 -0.79 16.71 12.00
N GLU A 180 -1.44 16.30 13.09
CA GLU A 180 -1.26 16.92 14.42
C GLU A 180 0.17 16.75 14.95
N ALA A 181 0.76 15.56 14.85
CA ALA A 181 2.14 15.30 15.28
C ALA A 181 3.14 16.15 14.49
N ILE A 182 2.93 16.27 13.18
CA ILE A 182 3.73 17.13 12.31
C ILE A 182 3.56 18.61 12.70
N ALA A 183 2.33 19.07 12.91
CA ALA A 183 2.03 20.46 13.27
C ALA A 183 2.61 20.88 14.63
N LYS A 184 2.69 19.95 15.59
CA LYS A 184 3.28 20.15 16.92
C LYS A 184 4.79 19.92 16.96
N ASN A 185 5.39 19.47 15.85
CA ASN A 185 6.79 19.03 15.79
C ASN A 185 7.12 17.90 16.80
N GLU A 186 6.14 17.03 17.05
CA GLU A 186 6.19 15.88 17.97
C GLU A 186 6.34 14.57 17.17
N LEU A 187 7.26 14.56 16.21
CA LEU A 187 7.43 13.42 15.32
C LEU A 187 8.33 12.36 15.94
N SER A 188 7.94 11.10 15.75
CA SER A 188 8.79 9.93 15.98
C SER A 188 10.09 10.03 15.17
N PRO A 189 11.12 9.21 15.45
CA PRO A 189 12.34 9.20 14.66
C PRO A 189 12.06 9.02 13.15
N LYS A 190 12.87 9.67 12.32
CA LYS A 190 12.81 9.50 10.86
C LYS A 190 12.83 8.01 10.47
N GLY A 191 12.02 7.64 9.48
CA GLY A 191 11.78 6.26 9.07
C GLY A 191 10.62 5.57 9.81
N SER A 192 10.03 6.24 10.81
CA SER A 192 8.90 5.67 11.55
C SER A 192 7.63 5.55 10.72
N VAL A 193 6.91 4.46 10.94
CA VAL A 193 5.52 4.30 10.52
C VAL A 193 4.63 4.94 11.57
N LEU A 194 3.88 5.97 11.18
CA LEU A 194 2.98 6.77 12.03
C LEU A 194 1.66 6.01 12.28
N ALA A 195 1.78 4.83 12.88
CA ALA A 195 0.67 3.96 13.26
C ALA A 195 1.07 3.13 14.49
N PRO A 196 0.10 2.61 15.27
CA PRO A 196 0.37 1.88 16.49
C PRO A 196 1.38 0.73 16.32
N LEU A 197 2.15 0.44 17.38
CA LEU A 197 3.15 -0.63 17.40
C LEU A 197 2.54 -1.99 17.74
N LYS A 198 1.33 -2.25 17.28
CA LYS A 198 0.52 -3.43 17.61
C LYS A 198 -0.03 -4.06 16.35
N SER A 199 -0.35 -5.35 16.42
CA SER A 199 -1.03 -6.05 15.33
C SER A 199 -2.53 -5.76 15.33
N VAL A 200 -3.22 -6.00 14.22
CA VAL A 200 -4.70 -5.90 14.16
C VAL A 200 -5.38 -6.82 15.20
N CYS A 201 -4.71 -7.89 15.64
CA CYS A 201 -5.23 -8.77 16.67
C CYS A 201 -5.53 -8.07 18.02
N ASP A 202 -4.84 -6.96 18.33
CA ASP A 202 -5.09 -6.13 19.51
C ASP A 202 -6.42 -5.37 19.45
N GLU A 203 -6.88 -5.02 18.24
CA GLU A 203 -8.16 -4.31 18.00
C GLU A 203 -9.29 -5.27 17.60
N CYS A 204 -8.96 -6.55 17.39
CA CYS A 204 -9.88 -7.56 16.91
C CYS A 204 -10.91 -7.95 17.98
N PRO A 205 -12.23 -7.88 17.68
CA PRO A 205 -13.28 -8.19 18.65
C PRO A 205 -13.44 -9.70 18.90
N ARG A 206 -12.84 -10.55 18.06
CA ARG A 206 -13.02 -12.00 18.12
C ARG A 206 -12.21 -12.63 19.25
N LYS A 207 -12.81 -13.63 19.88
CA LYS A 207 -12.21 -14.48 20.91
C LYS A 207 -11.17 -15.40 20.28
N LYS A 208 -10.02 -15.48 20.93
CA LYS A 208 -8.86 -16.27 20.50
C LYS A 208 -8.68 -17.38 21.54
N GLY A 209 -8.71 -18.62 21.08
CA GLY A 209 -8.66 -19.82 21.92
C GLY A 209 -7.46 -20.70 21.57
N ASN A 210 -7.63 -22.02 21.72
CA ASN A 210 -6.58 -22.97 21.40
C ASN A 210 -6.52 -23.27 19.89
N LYS A 211 -5.29 -23.17 19.37
CA LYS A 211 -4.93 -23.02 17.97
C LYS A 211 -4.70 -24.38 17.33
N ARG A 212 -5.71 -24.93 16.64
CA ARG A 212 -5.51 -26.06 15.72
C ARG A 212 -6.38 -25.86 14.48
N ILE A 213 -5.74 -25.86 13.31
CA ILE A 213 -6.41 -25.76 12.01
C ILE A 213 -6.22 -27.08 11.29
N SER A 214 -7.31 -27.76 10.95
CA SER A 214 -7.28 -29.00 10.17
C SER A 214 -7.52 -28.78 8.68
N ARG A 215 -8.09 -27.63 8.30
CA ARG A 215 -8.44 -27.29 6.92
C ARG A 215 -8.43 -25.78 6.73
N ILE A 216 -7.92 -25.35 5.57
CA ILE A 216 -8.02 -23.98 5.10
C ILE A 216 -9.26 -23.84 4.23
N TYR A 217 -10.07 -22.83 4.52
CA TYR A 217 -11.24 -22.44 3.76
C TYR A 217 -10.99 -21.11 3.05
N ARG A 218 -11.44 -21.01 1.81
CA ARG A 218 -11.64 -19.72 1.13
C ARG A 218 -12.90 -19.07 1.69
N VAL A 219 -12.94 -17.74 1.63
CA VAL A 219 -14.03 -16.93 2.22
C VAL A 219 -15.45 -17.32 1.77
N HIS A 220 -15.62 -17.94 0.60
CA HIS A 220 -16.92 -18.38 0.10
C HIS A 220 -17.29 -19.82 0.48
N GLU A 221 -16.34 -20.60 1.01
CA GLU A 221 -16.53 -22.02 1.32
C GLU A 221 -17.11 -22.24 2.72
N LYS A 222 -17.02 -21.23 3.60
CA LYS A 222 -17.43 -21.33 4.99
C LYS A 222 -17.96 -20.00 5.48
N VAL A 223 -19.17 -20.02 6.04
CA VAL A 223 -19.70 -18.91 6.85
C VAL A 223 -19.00 -18.95 8.21
N PRO A 224 -18.30 -17.89 8.63
CA PRO A 224 -17.61 -17.89 9.91
C PRO A 224 -18.58 -17.71 11.08
N ASP A 225 -18.24 -18.32 12.21
CA ASP A 225 -18.77 -17.91 13.51
C ASP A 225 -18.24 -16.49 13.82
N PRO A 226 -19.11 -15.51 14.14
CA PRO A 226 -18.72 -14.11 14.34
C PRO A 226 -17.90 -13.88 15.62
N GLU A 227 -18.00 -14.76 16.62
CA GLU A 227 -17.31 -14.62 17.91
C GLU A 227 -15.90 -15.21 17.88
N ILE A 228 -15.69 -16.28 17.11
CA ILE A 228 -14.44 -17.04 17.09
C ILE A 228 -13.44 -16.41 16.10
N CYS A 229 -12.15 -16.43 16.43
CA CYS A 229 -11.06 -16.04 15.54
C CYS A 229 -11.17 -16.72 14.17
N LEU A 230 -11.18 -15.93 13.09
CA LEU A 230 -11.30 -16.48 11.72
C LEU A 230 -10.18 -17.46 11.39
N LEU A 231 -8.98 -17.20 11.89
CA LEU A 231 -7.82 -18.03 11.64
C LEU A 231 -7.98 -19.41 12.29
N GLU A 232 -8.47 -19.49 13.53
CA GLU A 232 -8.79 -20.75 14.22
C GLU A 232 -9.91 -21.52 13.52
N GLN A 233 -10.77 -20.83 12.76
CA GLN A 233 -11.80 -21.45 11.94
C GLN A 233 -11.29 -21.95 10.58
N GLY A 234 -10.00 -21.78 10.28
CA GLY A 234 -9.38 -22.16 9.02
C GLY A 234 -9.50 -21.12 7.91
N ILE A 235 -9.95 -19.90 8.21
CA ILE A 235 -10.02 -18.81 7.22
C ILE A 235 -8.77 -17.94 7.37
N ILE A 236 -7.93 -17.88 6.33
CA ILE A 236 -6.69 -17.10 6.38
C ILE A 236 -7.01 -15.63 6.64
N CYS A 237 -6.42 -15.10 7.71
CA CYS A 237 -6.57 -13.73 8.15
C CYS A 237 -5.18 -13.14 8.42
N MET A 238 -4.82 -12.08 7.71
CA MET A 238 -3.51 -11.42 7.80
C MET A 238 -3.32 -10.60 9.09
N GLY A 239 -4.33 -10.56 9.96
CA GLY A 239 -4.36 -9.71 11.16
C GLY A 239 -3.13 -9.82 12.08
N PRO A 240 -2.59 -11.04 12.36
CA PRO A 240 -1.38 -11.20 13.16
C PRO A 240 -0.13 -10.54 12.57
N ALA A 241 -0.03 -10.48 11.24
CA ALA A 241 1.10 -9.90 10.51
C ALA A 241 0.83 -8.47 10.01
N THR A 242 -0.29 -7.88 10.40
CA THR A 242 -0.72 -6.55 9.91
C THR A 242 -0.76 -5.54 11.04
N ARG A 243 -0.23 -4.35 10.79
CA ARG A 243 -0.27 -3.25 11.76
C ARG A 243 -1.71 -2.77 12.02
N SER A 244 -2.00 -2.52 13.29
CA SER A 244 -3.27 -1.96 13.78
C SER A 244 -3.45 -0.47 13.47
N GLY A 245 -4.62 0.08 13.83
CA GLY A 245 -4.99 1.48 13.60
C GLY A 245 -6.20 1.64 12.69
N CYS A 246 -6.64 0.56 12.03
CA CYS A 246 -7.88 0.52 11.25
C CYS A 246 -9.11 0.19 12.09
N GLY A 247 -8.96 -0.11 13.38
CA GLY A 247 -10.07 -0.48 14.26
C GLY A 247 -10.70 -1.83 13.89
N ALA A 248 -9.93 -2.71 13.25
CA ALA A 248 -10.34 -4.04 12.82
C ALA A 248 -11.64 -4.08 12.00
N GLN A 249 -11.89 -3.08 11.14
CA GLN A 249 -13.15 -2.90 10.42
C GLN A 249 -13.61 -4.15 9.66
N CYS A 250 -12.73 -4.82 8.92
CA CYS A 250 -13.07 -6.05 8.18
C CYS A 250 -13.62 -7.14 9.11
N LEU A 251 -13.04 -7.29 10.30
CA LEU A 251 -13.34 -8.37 11.24
C LEU A 251 -14.69 -8.19 11.93
N LYS A 252 -15.20 -6.95 11.98
CA LYS A 252 -16.55 -6.59 12.49
C LYS A 252 -17.67 -6.95 11.52
N VAL A 253 -17.34 -7.22 10.26
CA VAL A 253 -18.28 -7.59 9.19
C VAL A 253 -17.94 -8.97 8.61
N ASP A 254 -17.39 -9.84 9.45
CA ASP A 254 -17.10 -11.25 9.12
C ASP A 254 -16.12 -11.48 7.96
N MET A 255 -15.30 -10.48 7.62
CA MET A 255 -14.26 -10.60 6.59
C MET A 255 -12.86 -10.68 7.22
N PRO A 256 -11.98 -11.56 6.72
CA PRO A 256 -10.60 -11.62 7.19
C PRO A 256 -9.86 -10.32 6.86
N CYS A 257 -8.91 -9.96 7.73
CA CYS A 257 -7.93 -8.94 7.39
C CYS A 257 -7.13 -9.41 6.18
N THR A 258 -6.98 -8.55 5.18
CA THR A 258 -6.22 -8.85 3.95
C THR A 258 -4.81 -8.27 3.94
N GLY A 259 -4.43 -7.48 4.95
CA GLY A 259 -3.06 -7.00 5.12
C GLY A 259 -2.76 -5.58 4.65
N CYS A 260 -3.75 -4.76 4.32
CA CYS A 260 -3.50 -3.43 3.73
C CYS A 260 -2.77 -2.41 4.64
N GLY A 261 -2.65 -2.69 5.93
CA GLY A 261 -1.91 -1.85 6.90
C GLY A 261 -0.40 -2.11 6.93
N GLY A 262 0.10 -3.07 6.14
CA GLY A 262 1.50 -3.44 6.10
C GLY A 262 2.01 -4.14 7.36
N PRO A 263 3.32 -4.41 7.45
CA PRO A 263 3.91 -5.24 8.48
C PRO A 263 3.83 -4.63 9.89
N CYS A 264 3.72 -5.51 10.88
CA CYS A 264 3.94 -5.18 12.29
C CYS A 264 5.37 -4.62 12.51
N PRO A 265 5.62 -3.89 13.62
CA PRO A 265 6.98 -3.48 13.99
C PRO A 265 7.93 -4.69 14.05
N ASN A 266 9.19 -4.48 13.67
CA ASN A 266 10.26 -5.48 13.67
C ASN A 266 10.04 -6.70 12.76
N ALA A 267 9.01 -6.69 11.91
CA ALA A 267 8.87 -7.65 10.82
C ALA A 267 9.55 -7.10 9.56
N PRO A 268 10.49 -7.83 8.93
CA PRO A 268 11.17 -7.35 7.72
C PRO A 268 10.22 -7.19 6.54
N GLU A 269 9.23 -8.09 6.41
CA GLU A 269 8.14 -7.99 5.44
C GLU A 269 6.91 -8.79 5.93
N GLN A 270 5.74 -8.48 5.38
CA GLN A 270 4.44 -8.95 5.89
C GLN A 270 4.13 -10.42 5.56
N GLY A 271 4.50 -10.88 4.36
CA GLY A 271 4.22 -12.22 3.87
C GLY A 271 4.93 -13.30 4.70
N ALA A 272 6.26 -13.22 4.88
CA ALA A 272 6.96 -14.16 5.76
C ALA A 272 6.54 -14.03 7.22
N ALA A 273 6.23 -12.82 7.71
CA ALA A 273 5.68 -12.67 9.05
C ALA A 273 4.36 -13.45 9.20
N MET A 274 3.49 -13.41 8.19
CA MET A 274 2.26 -14.20 8.20
C MET A 274 2.54 -15.70 8.06
N MET A 275 3.44 -16.12 7.17
CA MET A 275 3.79 -17.53 7.01
C MET A 275 4.40 -18.11 8.30
N SER A 276 5.23 -17.33 9.00
CA SER A 276 5.76 -17.70 10.32
C SER A 276 4.64 -17.78 11.37
N ALA A 277 3.72 -16.82 11.40
CA ALA A 277 2.57 -16.88 12.29
C ALA A 277 1.66 -18.09 12.02
N LEU A 278 1.47 -18.45 10.75
CA LEU A 278 0.76 -19.67 10.37
C LEU A 278 1.51 -20.91 10.86
N ALA A 279 2.82 -21.00 10.63
CA ALA A 279 3.64 -22.12 11.07
C ALA A 279 3.51 -22.38 12.58
N SER A 280 3.55 -21.34 13.41
CA SER A 280 3.34 -21.47 14.86
C SER A 280 1.92 -21.91 15.23
N ILE A 281 0.89 -21.48 14.48
CA ILE A 281 -0.51 -21.90 14.69
C ILE A 281 -0.73 -23.37 14.32
N LEU A 282 0.08 -23.91 13.40
CA LEU A 282 0.05 -25.32 13.00
C LEU A 282 0.83 -26.23 13.95
N GLY A 283 1.38 -25.70 15.05
CA GLY A 283 1.99 -26.51 16.11
C GLY A 283 3.41 -27.01 15.79
N LEU A 284 4.12 -26.36 14.85
CA LEU A 284 5.48 -26.74 14.47
C LEU A 284 6.53 -26.54 15.59
N GLU A 285 6.23 -25.75 16.61
CA GLU A 285 7.21 -25.33 17.61
C GLU A 285 7.21 -26.14 18.92
N ASP A 286 6.16 -26.92 19.25
CA ASP A 286 6.07 -27.61 20.55
C ASP A 286 5.61 -29.08 20.57
N GLU A 287 5.16 -29.70 19.47
CA GLU A 287 4.72 -31.12 19.52
C GLU A 287 5.11 -31.88 18.23
N GLN A 288 6.32 -32.45 18.21
CA GLN A 288 6.73 -33.46 17.21
C GLN A 288 5.78 -34.69 17.16
N GLU A 289 4.83 -34.80 18.09
CA GLU A 289 3.85 -35.89 18.17
C GLU A 289 2.57 -35.69 17.34
N HIS A 290 2.30 -34.50 16.77
CA HIS A 290 0.94 -34.20 16.27
C HIS A 290 0.79 -33.63 14.84
N TYR A 291 1.81 -33.05 14.23
CA TYR A 291 1.80 -32.73 12.80
C TYR A 291 3.10 -33.19 12.14
N SER A 292 3.00 -34.08 11.16
CA SER A 292 4.14 -34.41 10.32
C SER A 292 4.43 -33.26 9.35
N GLN A 293 5.65 -33.20 8.82
CA GLN A 293 5.98 -32.27 7.72
C GLN A 293 4.99 -32.42 6.54
N GLU A 294 4.54 -33.65 6.27
CA GLU A 294 3.55 -33.96 5.24
C GLU A 294 2.19 -33.31 5.52
N ASP A 295 1.77 -33.20 6.78
CA ASP A 295 0.50 -32.58 7.15
C ASP A 295 0.53 -31.05 6.94
N VAL A 296 1.66 -30.42 7.23
CA VAL A 296 1.87 -28.98 6.96
C VAL A 296 1.89 -28.73 5.46
N GLU A 297 2.61 -29.54 4.68
CA GLU A 297 2.62 -29.45 3.22
C GLU A 297 1.22 -29.62 2.63
N LYS A 298 0.46 -30.63 3.11
CA LYS A 298 -0.94 -30.83 2.73
C LYS A 298 -1.80 -29.61 3.03
N LEU A 299 -1.66 -29.01 4.21
CA LEU A 299 -2.45 -27.84 4.56
C LEU A 299 -2.07 -26.62 3.71
N MET A 300 -0.78 -26.35 3.54
CA MET A 300 -0.29 -25.23 2.72
C MET A 300 -0.68 -25.39 1.24
N SER A 301 -0.75 -26.62 0.72
CA SER A 301 -1.22 -26.91 -0.64
C SER A 301 -2.69 -26.53 -0.92
N GLN A 302 -3.48 -26.28 0.13
CA GLN A 302 -4.86 -25.79 0.02
C GLN A 302 -4.90 -24.31 -0.39
N ILE A 303 -3.81 -23.56 -0.18
CA ILE A 303 -3.67 -22.16 -0.59
C ILE A 303 -3.38 -22.11 -2.10
N LYS A 304 -4.41 -21.74 -2.88
CA LYS A 304 -4.32 -21.74 -4.35
C LYS A 304 -3.51 -20.61 -4.95
N ASP A 305 -3.44 -19.48 -4.25
CA ASP A 305 -2.69 -18.30 -4.69
C ASP A 305 -1.90 -17.71 -3.50
N PRO A 306 -0.71 -18.25 -3.20
CA PRO A 306 0.10 -17.76 -2.09
C PRO A 306 0.53 -16.31 -2.25
N VAL A 307 0.82 -15.85 -3.48
CA VAL A 307 1.24 -14.46 -3.71
C VAL A 307 0.07 -13.51 -3.48
N GLY A 308 -1.09 -13.77 -4.07
CA GLY A 308 -2.29 -12.97 -3.85
C GLY A 308 -2.83 -13.06 -2.43
N THR A 309 -2.45 -14.08 -1.65
CA THR A 309 -2.84 -14.21 -0.24
C THR A 309 -1.91 -13.45 0.69
N PHE A 310 -0.59 -13.64 0.57
CA PHE A 310 0.39 -13.14 1.53
C PHE A 310 1.07 -11.82 1.11
N TYR A 311 1.03 -11.49 -0.17
CA TYR A 311 1.72 -10.32 -0.75
C TYR A 311 0.78 -9.41 -1.54
N MET A 312 -0.53 -9.51 -1.29
CA MET A 312 -1.58 -8.73 -1.98
C MET A 312 -1.24 -7.24 -2.06
N TYR A 313 -0.70 -6.68 -0.98
CA TYR A 313 -0.38 -5.25 -0.87
C TYR A 313 1.14 -4.95 -0.85
N SER A 314 1.98 -5.97 -0.77
CA SER A 314 3.38 -5.81 -0.36
C SER A 314 4.39 -6.54 -1.25
N LEU A 315 3.97 -7.06 -2.41
CA LEU A 315 4.89 -7.73 -3.32
C LEU A 315 6.12 -6.87 -3.68
N PRO A 316 6.00 -5.56 -4.04
CA PRO A 316 7.16 -4.73 -4.34
C PRO A 316 8.11 -4.47 -3.16
N SER A 317 7.59 -4.34 -1.94
CA SER A 317 8.40 -4.15 -0.73
C SER A 317 8.96 -5.46 -0.14
N SER A 318 8.41 -6.60 -0.55
CA SER A 318 8.88 -7.91 -0.09
C SER A 318 10.33 -8.19 -0.45
N ILE A 319 10.92 -9.20 0.20
CA ILE A 319 12.24 -9.71 -0.16
C ILE A 319 12.28 -10.21 -1.62
N LEU A 320 11.17 -10.79 -2.10
CA LEU A 320 11.07 -11.33 -3.46
C LEU A 320 10.99 -10.24 -4.52
N ARG A 321 10.28 -9.13 -4.24
CA ARG A 321 10.03 -7.94 -5.08
C ARG A 321 9.26 -8.20 -6.38
N ARG A 322 9.59 -9.28 -7.09
CA ARG A 322 9.04 -9.65 -8.39
C ARG A 322 9.25 -11.14 -8.69
N LYS A 323 8.53 -11.64 -9.69
CA LYS A 323 8.85 -12.93 -10.32
C LYS A 323 10.16 -12.80 -11.10
N VAL A 324 11.00 -13.84 -11.02
CA VAL A 324 12.22 -13.94 -11.84
C VAL A 324 11.83 -13.89 -13.31
N MET A 325 12.39 -12.93 -14.04
CA MET A 325 12.28 -12.88 -15.50
C MET A 325 13.25 -13.91 -16.07
N LYS A 326 12.74 -14.82 -16.90
CA LYS A 326 13.61 -15.63 -17.76
C LYS A 326 13.86 -14.82 -19.02
N GLU A 327 15.13 -14.57 -19.31
CA GLU A 327 15.57 -13.95 -20.57
C GLU A 327 15.17 -14.81 -21.78
#